data_AF-A0AAQ4FDB7-F1
#
_entry.id   AF-A0AAQ4FDB7-F1
#
_cell.length_a   1.000
_cell.length_b   1.000
_cell.length_c   1.000
_cell.angle_alpha   90.00
_cell.angle_beta   90.00
_cell.angle_gamma   90.00
#
_symmetry.space_group_name_H-M   'P 1'
#
loop_
_entity.id
_entity.type
_entity.pdbx_description
1 polymer ?
#
loop_
_entity_poly.entity_id
_entity_poly.type
_entity_poly.pdbx_seq_one_letter_code
_entity_poly.pdbx_strand_id
1 'polypeptide(L)'
;MTRNYVVFVEQPLLVNAMRLVGSRIKGYSFKDCLDWAPKEKTKFVVLDRATGVALRTRFVADPLFFFHVVNTFEEDGHIVFDMVAYEDASILDRYAFPAPPEGGV
;
A
#
# COMPACT_ATOMS: atom_id res chain seq x y z
N MET A 1 -11.91 -8.65 -0.12
CA MET A 1 -12.92 -8.55 0.98
C MET A 1 -13.67 -9.87 1.06
N THR A 2 -13.98 -10.36 2.26
CA THR A 2 -14.69 -11.64 2.45
C THR A 2 -16.19 -11.42 2.70
N ARG A 3 -16.90 -12.49 3.10
CA ARG A 3 -18.30 -12.40 3.53
C ARG A 3 -18.43 -11.52 4.77
N ASN A 4 -17.61 -11.77 5.80
CA ASN A 4 -17.75 -11.17 7.13
C ASN A 4 -16.70 -10.10 7.43
N TYR A 5 -15.62 -10.00 6.65
CA TYR A 5 -14.48 -9.14 6.99
C TYR A 5 -14.00 -8.26 5.84
N VAL A 6 -13.55 -7.06 6.21
CA VAL A 6 -12.71 -6.20 5.38
C VAL A 6 -11.27 -6.30 5.91
N VAL A 7 -10.31 -6.54 5.02
CA VAL A 7 -8.88 -6.57 5.38
C VAL A 7 -8.22 -5.37 4.73
N PHE A 8 -7.79 -4.41 5.55
CA PHE A 8 -7.00 -3.27 5.11
C PHE A 8 -5.52 -3.58 5.32
N VAL A 9 -4.71 -3.33 4.31
CA VAL A 9 -3.27 -3.64 4.36
C VAL A 9 -2.48 -2.35 4.40
N GLU A 10 -1.84 -2.08 5.53
CA GLU A 10 -0.86 -1.01 5.68
C GLU A 10 0.51 -1.55 5.24
N GLN A 11 0.86 -1.30 3.99
CA GLN A 11 2.19 -1.58 3.45
C GLN A 11 3.19 -0.47 3.81
N PRO A 12 4.50 -0.75 3.88
CA PRO A 12 5.52 0.20 4.32
C PRO A 12 5.93 1.19 3.21
N LEU A 13 4.94 1.82 2.57
CA LEU A 13 5.10 2.92 1.64
C LEU A 13 4.45 4.17 2.26
N LEU A 14 5.28 5.03 2.85
CA LEU A 14 4.83 6.14 3.69
C LEU A 14 4.77 7.45 2.91
N VAL A 15 3.84 8.33 3.29
CA VAL A 15 3.76 9.67 2.71
C VAL A 15 4.69 10.62 3.46
N ASN A 16 5.61 11.24 2.73
CA ASN A 16 6.42 12.35 3.20
C ASN A 16 5.59 13.64 3.20
N ALA A 17 5.01 13.99 4.35
CA ALA A 17 4.12 15.15 4.48
C ALA A 17 4.79 16.47 4.07
N MET A 18 6.09 16.64 4.36
CA MET A 18 6.81 17.88 4.01
C MET A 18 6.97 18.02 2.49
N ARG A 19 7.30 16.93 1.78
CA ARG A 19 7.32 16.94 0.30
C ARG A 19 5.93 17.15 -0.27
N LEU A 20 4.90 16.54 0.32
CA LEU A 20 3.52 16.72 -0.14
C LEU A 20 3.05 18.18 -0.01
N VAL A 21 3.30 18.83 1.13
CA VAL A 21 2.98 20.26 1.34
C VAL A 21 3.75 21.15 0.37
N GLY A 22 5.04 20.87 0.13
CA GLY A 22 5.88 21.62 -0.80
C GLY A 22 5.66 21.29 -2.29
N SER A 23 4.83 20.30 -2.62
CA SER A 23 4.75 19.70 -3.96
C SER A 23 4.48 20.72 -5.07
N ARG A 24 3.51 21.61 -4.87
CA ARG A 24 3.16 22.65 -5.85
C ARG A 24 4.29 23.65 -6.09
N ILE A 25 5.10 23.94 -5.07
CA ILE A 25 6.18 24.92 -5.15
C ILE A 25 7.44 24.30 -5.73
N LYS A 26 7.70 23.03 -5.40
CA LYS A 26 8.92 22.30 -5.79
C LYS A 26 8.76 21.43 -7.03
N GLY A 27 7.55 21.33 -7.59
CA GLY A 27 7.24 20.48 -8.74
C GLY A 27 7.29 18.99 -8.41
N TYR A 28 7.16 18.60 -7.14
CA TYR A 28 7.16 17.18 -6.77
C TYR A 28 5.88 16.50 -7.26
N SER A 29 6.05 15.35 -7.91
CA SER A 29 4.98 14.43 -8.20
C SER A 29 4.49 13.75 -6.91
N PHE A 30 3.34 13.09 -6.98
CA PHE A 30 2.84 12.30 -5.86
C PHE A 30 3.82 11.17 -5.49
N LYS A 31 4.48 10.56 -6.48
CA LYS A 31 5.49 9.52 -6.27
C LYS A 31 6.68 10.04 -5.45
N ASP A 32 7.15 11.25 -5.71
CA ASP A 32 8.26 11.85 -4.96
C ASP A 32 7.93 12.06 -3.47
N CYS A 33 6.64 12.08 -3.15
CA CYS A 33 6.12 12.19 -1.79
C CYS A 33 5.95 10.83 -1.11
N LEU A 34 6.34 9.71 -1.72
CA LEU A 34 6.25 8.36 -1.16
C LEU A 34 7.65 7.82 -0.85
N ASP A 35 7.87 7.40 0.39
CA ASP A 35 9.12 6.83 0.87
C ASP A 35 8.90 5.36 1.27
N TRP A 36 9.71 4.45 0.73
CA TRP A 36 9.73 3.05 1.16
C TRP A 36 10.44 2.91 2.51
N ALA A 37 9.80 2.24 3.47
CA ALA A 37 10.26 2.12 4.85
C ALA A 37 10.50 0.64 5.24
N PRO A 38 11.58 0.00 4.78
CA PRO A 38 11.78 -1.46 4.92
C PRO A 38 11.96 -1.94 6.37
N LYS A 39 12.13 -1.04 7.33
CA LYS A 39 12.18 -1.38 8.76
C LYS A 39 10.79 -1.55 9.38
N GLU A 40 9.75 -1.04 8.72
CA GLU A 40 8.37 -1.21 9.13
C GLU A 40 7.82 -2.57 8.68
N LYS A 41 6.82 -3.07 9.41
CA LYS A 41 6.10 -4.30 9.05
C LYS A 41 4.87 -3.99 8.21
N THR A 42 4.49 -4.91 7.34
CA THR A 42 3.17 -4.88 6.68
C THR A 42 2.12 -5.29 7.70
N LYS A 43 1.07 -4.49 7.89
CA LYS A 43 0.00 -4.78 8.87
C LYS A 43 -1.30 -5.07 8.16
N PHE A 44 -1.99 -6.11 8.62
CA PHE A 44 -3.31 -6.47 8.13
C PHE A 44 -4.33 -6.14 9.20
N VAL A 45 -5.06 -5.04 8.99
CA VAL A 45 -6.12 -4.58 9.87
C VAL A 45 -7.42 -5.23 9.41
N VAL A 46 -7.88 -6.21 10.19
CA VAL A 46 -9.12 -6.95 9.91
C VAL A 46 -10.27 -6.28 10.64
N LEU A 47 -11.27 -5.84 9.88
CA LEU A 47 -12.48 -5.20 10.37
C LEU A 47 -13.65 -6.17 10.19
N ASP A 48 -14.45 -6.34 11.23
CA ASP A 48 -15.78 -6.95 11.08
C ASP A 48 -16.62 -6.04 10.17
N ARG A 49 -17.12 -6.61 9.08
CA ARG A 49 -17.77 -5.85 8.01
C ARG A 49 -19.11 -5.27 8.43
N ALA A 50 -19.83 -5.95 9.33
CA ALA A 50 -21.15 -5.52 9.75
C ALA A 50 -21.08 -4.36 10.75
N THR A 51 -20.10 -4.40 11.65
CA THR A 51 -19.94 -3.43 12.74
C THR A 51 -18.90 -2.35 12.46
N GLY A 52 -18.00 -2.59 11.50
CA GLY A 52 -16.84 -1.73 11.23
C GLY A 52 -15.77 -1.78 12.31
N VAL A 53 -15.89 -2.67 13.30
CA VAL A 53 -14.95 -2.75 14.43
C VAL A 53 -13.76 -3.62 14.06
N ALA A 54 -12.55 -3.13 14.35
CA ALA A 54 -11.33 -3.90 14.18
C ALA A 54 -11.25 -5.08 15.14
N LEU A 55 -10.83 -6.24 14.63
CA LEU A 55 -10.45 -7.36 15.47
C LEU A 55 -9.27 -6.97 16.36
N ARG A 56 -9.25 -7.48 17.59
CA ARG A 56 -8.16 -7.21 18.54
C ARG A 56 -6.83 -7.84 18.14
N THR A 57 -6.90 -8.94 17.38
CA THR A 57 -5.73 -9.66 16.90
C THR A 57 -4.95 -8.82 15.90
N ARG A 58 -3.63 -8.75 16.09
CA ARG A 58 -2.71 -8.06 15.18
C ARG A 58 -2.08 -9.07 14.24
N PHE A 59 -2.28 -8.86 12.94
CA PHE A 59 -1.67 -9.66 11.89
C PHE A 59 -0.58 -8.83 11.22
N VAL A 60 0.64 -9.36 11.17
CA VAL A 60 1.80 -8.68 10.60
C VAL A 60 2.61 -9.64 9.74
N ALA A 61 3.24 -9.08 8.71
CA ALA A 61 4.20 -9.78 7.86
C ALA A 61 5.46 -8.94 7.68
N ASP A 62 6.49 -9.55 7.10
CA ASP A 62 7.65 -8.83 6.60
C ASP A 62 7.25 -7.75 5.57
N PRO A 63 8.09 -6.70 5.40
CA PRO A 63 7.81 -5.63 4.46
C PRO A 63 7.59 -6.21 3.06
N LEU A 64 6.46 -5.85 2.45
CA LEU A 64 6.14 -6.16 1.06
C LEU A 64 5.37 -5.01 0.46
N PHE A 65 5.48 -4.84 -0.84
CA PHE A 65 4.70 -3.88 -1.59
C PHE A 65 3.68 -4.62 -2.45
N PHE A 66 2.48 -4.06 -2.62
CA PHE A 66 1.48 -4.59 -3.53
C PHE A 66 0.60 -3.46 -4.06
N PHE A 67 0.06 -3.67 -5.26
CA PHE A 67 -0.99 -2.82 -5.80
C PHE A 67 -2.36 -3.50 -5.72
N HIS A 68 -2.41 -4.75 -6.17
CA HIS A 68 -3.67 -5.43 -6.44
C HIS A 68 -3.79 -6.65 -5.53
N VAL A 69 -4.89 -6.65 -4.78
CA VAL A 69 -5.42 -7.86 -4.14
C VAL A 69 -6.09 -8.69 -5.24
N VAL A 70 -5.80 -9.99 -5.26
CA VAL A 70 -6.41 -10.93 -6.21
C VAL A 70 -7.77 -11.37 -5.67
N ASN A 71 -7.79 -11.93 -4.45
CA ASN A 71 -9.01 -12.40 -3.81
C ASN A 71 -8.88 -12.35 -2.28
N THR A 72 -10.01 -12.42 -1.59
CA THR A 72 -10.04 -12.64 -0.14
C THR A 72 -11.25 -13.46 0.23
N PHE A 73 -11.08 -14.56 0.94
CA PHE A 73 -12.18 -15.43 1.37
C PHE A 73 -11.93 -16.04 2.75
N GLU A 74 -12.96 -16.65 3.31
CA GLU A 74 -12.90 -17.35 4.60
C GLU A 74 -12.96 -18.85 4.36
N GLU A 75 -12.05 -19.60 4.96
CA GLU A 75 -11.97 -21.06 4.84
C GLU A 75 -11.39 -21.64 6.13
N ASP A 76 -12.03 -22.67 6.70
CA ASP A 76 -11.56 -23.40 7.89
C ASP A 76 -11.13 -22.52 9.07
N GLY A 77 -11.89 -21.45 9.35
CA GLY A 77 -11.60 -20.51 10.43
C GLY A 77 -10.45 -19.53 10.15
N HIS A 78 -9.94 -19.50 8.92
CA HIS A 78 -8.90 -18.59 8.46
C HIS A 78 -9.48 -17.57 7.46
N ILE A 79 -8.80 -16.44 7.33
CA ILE A 79 -8.98 -15.52 6.20
C ILE A 79 -7.82 -15.76 5.25
N VAL A 80 -8.14 -16.19 4.04
CA VAL A 80 -7.18 -16.33 2.94
C VAL A 80 -7.14 -15.01 2.18
N PHE A 81 -5.95 -14.44 2.01
CA PHE A 81 -5.74 -13.15 1.35
C PHE A 81 -4.70 -13.30 0.24
N ASP A 82 -5.17 -13.34 -1.01
CA ASP A 82 -4.33 -13.52 -2.18
C ASP A 82 -3.96 -12.16 -2.77
N MET A 83 -2.68 -11.91 -3.04
CA MET A 83 -2.21 -10.65 -3.61
C MET A 83 -1.01 -10.84 -4.54
N VAL A 84 -0.79 -9.88 -5.42
CA VAL A 84 0.44 -9.78 -6.23
C VAL A 84 1.43 -8.91 -5.47
N ALA A 85 2.33 -9.56 -4.73
CA ALA A 85 3.33 -8.90 -3.90
C ALA A 85 4.69 -8.74 -4.60
N TYR A 86 5.40 -7.70 -4.20
CA TYR A 86 6.77 -7.36 -4.58
C TYR A 86 7.61 -7.26 -3.30
N GLU A 87 8.91 -7.54 -3.40
CA GLU A 87 9.84 -7.44 -2.28
C GLU A 87 9.97 -5.99 -1.76
N ASP A 88 9.83 -5.01 -2.66
CA ASP A 88 9.87 -3.59 -2.34
C ASP A 88 9.06 -2.74 -3.34
N ALA A 89 9.06 -1.42 -3.12
CA ALA A 89 8.34 -0.47 -3.94
C ALA A 89 9.06 -0.07 -5.25
N SER A 90 10.19 -0.70 -5.62
CA SER A 90 10.98 -0.36 -6.83
C SER A 90 10.18 -0.52 -8.13
N ILE A 91 9.10 -1.31 -8.12
CA ILE A 91 8.19 -1.41 -9.25
C ILE A 91 7.59 -0.05 -9.66
N LEU A 92 7.46 0.91 -8.73
CA LEU A 92 7.04 2.28 -9.03
C LEU A 92 7.98 3.00 -10.00
N ASP A 93 9.25 2.61 -10.06
CA ASP A 93 10.23 3.16 -11.01
C ASP A 93 10.02 2.67 -12.42
N ARG A 94 9.42 1.49 -12.59
CA ARG A 94 9.14 0.89 -13.90
C ARG A 94 7.94 1.52 -14.62
N TYR A 95 7.09 2.24 -13.89
CA TYR A 95 5.92 2.94 -14.44
C TYR A 95 6.18 4.42 -14.75
N ALA A 96 7.41 4.91 -14.55
CA ALA A 96 7.75 6.28 -14.91
C ALA A 96 7.80 6.43 -16.44
N PHE A 97 7.06 7.41 -16.96
CA PHE A 97 7.29 7.86 -18.33
C PHE A 97 8.62 8.62 -18.39
N PRO A 98 9.38 8.51 -19.50
CA PRO A 98 10.53 9.36 -19.71
C PRO A 98 10.10 10.82 -19.61
N ALA A 99 10.95 11.65 -18.99
CA ALA A 99 10.72 13.08 -18.94
C ALA A 99 10.54 13.61 -20.37
N PRO A 100 9.57 14.50 -20.63
CA PRO A 100 9.48 15.15 -21.91
C PRO A 100 10.82 15.87 -22.19
N PRO A 101 11.28 15.91 -23.46
CA PRO A 101 12.48 16.65 -23.80
C PRO A 101 12.35 18.10 -23.33
N GLU A 102 13.42 18.67 -22.78
CA GLU A 102 13.45 20.08 -22.41
C GLU A 102 13.10 20.94 -23.64
N GLY A 103 12.01 21.71 -23.56
CA GLY A 103 11.58 22.64 -24.61
C GLY A 103 10.34 22.24 -25.45
N GLY A 104 9.56 21.24 -25.04
CA GLY A 104 8.23 20.99 -25.62
C GLY A 104 7.19 22.00 -25.12
N VAL A 105 6.56 22.72 -26.07
CA VAL A 105 5.58 23.81 -25.90
C VAL A 105 4.45 23.48 -24.92
#